data_AF-A0A804M0J1-F1
#
_entry.id   AF-A0A804M0J1-F1
#
_cell.length_a   1.000
_cell.length_b   1.000
_cell.length_c   1.000
_cell.angle_alpha   90.00
_cell.angle_beta   90.00
_cell.angle_gamma   90.00
#
_symmetry.space_group_name_H-M   'P 1'
#
loop_
_entity.id
_entity.type
_entity.pdbx_description
1 polymer ?
#
loop_
_entity_poly.entity_id
_entity_poly.type
_entity_poly.pdbx_seq_one_letter_code
_entity_poly.pdbx_strand_id
1 'polypeptide(L)'
;MLPPPHATPAIPGPSPHPPPQPAPTPIRTARGARTVATDERVLAEFLEASLRVPDLSLPPRKCFIFPPPAPERDGVPSHALISGDVDAEQRAIAAAAEFGAFRMTGAVEAREVREAVEAASGLVFAAPEEVKRGLERWFRRRDQEPQRSSFGSGR
;
A
#
# COMPACT_ATOMS: atom_id res chain seq x y z
N MET A 1 -40.46 30.56 -28.36
CA MET A 1 -39.24 31.35 -28.62
C MET A 1 -38.05 30.53 -28.15
N LEU A 2 -37.21 30.03 -29.08
CA LEU A 2 -35.98 29.33 -28.70
C LEU A 2 -34.83 30.34 -28.53
N PRO A 3 -34.04 30.23 -27.45
CA PRO A 3 -32.87 31.10 -27.24
C PRO A 3 -31.73 30.76 -28.23
N PRO A 4 -30.94 31.75 -28.64
CA PRO A 4 -29.85 31.56 -29.60
C PRO A 4 -28.65 30.82 -28.99
N PRO A 5 -27.89 30.06 -29.80
CA PRO A 5 -26.78 29.25 -29.33
C PRO A 5 -25.59 30.11 -28.88
N HIS A 6 -25.12 29.87 -27.66
CA HIS A 6 -23.91 30.46 -27.10
C HIS A 6 -22.66 30.00 -27.88
N ALA A 7 -21.90 30.95 -28.41
CA ALA A 7 -20.58 30.69 -28.99
C ALA A 7 -19.57 30.39 -27.88
N THR A 8 -19.05 29.15 -27.85
CA THR A 8 -18.02 28.71 -26.91
C THR A 8 -16.66 29.33 -27.28
N PRO A 9 -15.98 30.05 -26.37
CA PRO A 9 -14.68 30.63 -26.65
C PRO A 9 -13.58 29.56 -26.72
N ALA A 10 -12.70 29.70 -27.71
CA ALA A 10 -11.57 28.81 -27.96
C ALA A 10 -10.53 28.88 -26.84
N ILE A 11 -10.12 27.71 -26.34
CA ILE A 11 -9.14 27.55 -25.26
C ILE A 11 -7.74 27.88 -25.82
N PRO A 12 -7.00 28.86 -25.25
CA PRO A 12 -5.64 29.15 -25.67
C PRO A 12 -4.74 27.93 -25.44
N GLY A 13 -3.97 27.56 -26.47
CA GLY A 13 -3.08 26.40 -26.43
C GLY A 13 -1.98 26.53 -25.36
N PRO A 14 -1.45 25.40 -24.87
CA PRO A 14 -0.50 25.37 -23.76
C PRO A 14 0.82 26.06 -24.13
N SER A 15 1.23 27.02 -23.28
CA SER A 15 2.54 27.65 -23.34
C SER A 15 3.65 26.61 -23.13
N PRO A 16 4.76 26.66 -23.88
CA PRO A 16 5.84 25.68 -23.77
C PRO A 16 6.48 25.73 -22.38
N HIS A 17 6.54 24.57 -21.73
CA HIS A 17 7.17 24.41 -20.42
C HIS A 17 8.67 24.73 -20.49
N PRO A 18 9.25 25.37 -19.44
CA PRO A 18 10.69 25.52 -19.35
C PRO A 18 11.37 24.14 -19.34
N PRO A 19 12.57 24.03 -19.93
CA PRO A 19 13.25 22.76 -20.11
C PRO A 19 13.54 22.07 -18.77
N PRO A 20 13.51 20.73 -18.72
CA PRO A 20 13.77 19.98 -17.50
C PRO A 20 15.21 20.21 -17.03
N GLN A 21 15.36 20.45 -15.72
CA GLN A 21 16.68 20.57 -15.10
C GLN A 21 17.42 19.23 -15.20
N PRO A 22 18.73 19.25 -15.53
CA PRO A 22 19.53 18.04 -15.60
C PRO A 22 19.55 17.33 -14.24
N ALA A 23 19.53 16.00 -14.26
CA ALA A 23 19.58 15.20 -13.05
C ALA A 23 20.84 15.54 -12.23
N PRO A 24 20.74 15.64 -10.89
CA PRO A 24 21.90 15.87 -10.05
C PRO A 24 22.94 14.77 -10.29
N THR A 25 24.13 15.17 -10.72
CA THR A 25 25.22 14.23 -10.95
C THR A 25 25.72 13.67 -9.60
N PRO A 26 26.07 12.38 -9.52
CA PRO A 26 26.68 11.82 -8.32
C PRO A 26 27.97 12.59 -8.01
N ILE A 27 28.03 13.23 -6.85
CA ILE A 27 29.24 13.92 -6.40
C ILE A 27 30.33 12.84 -6.28
N ARG A 28 31.39 12.95 -7.09
CA ARG A 28 32.46 11.94 -7.23
C ARG A 28 33.14 11.57 -5.90
N THR A 29 32.95 12.38 -4.87
CA THR A 29 33.47 12.19 -3.52
C THR A 29 32.51 11.45 -2.57
N ALA A 30 31.38 10.94 -3.06
CA ALA A 30 30.41 10.16 -2.27
C ALA A 30 30.89 8.75 -1.89
N ARG A 31 32.21 8.54 -1.73
CA ARG A 31 32.77 7.34 -1.12
C ARG A 31 32.55 7.41 0.40
N GLY A 32 31.32 7.11 0.83
CA GLY A 32 31.04 6.52 2.14
C GLY A 32 31.38 7.28 3.43
N ALA A 33 31.84 8.53 3.38
CA ALA A 33 32.19 9.30 4.58
C ALA A 33 31.30 10.55 4.70
N ARG A 34 30.07 10.36 5.15
CA ARG A 34 29.08 11.44 5.35
C ARG A 34 29.32 12.27 6.62
N THR A 35 30.57 12.49 7.00
CA THR A 35 30.93 13.49 8.00
C THR A 35 32.01 14.38 7.40
N VAL A 36 31.59 15.49 6.79
CA VAL A 36 32.48 16.56 6.28
C VAL A 36 33.02 17.41 7.45
N ALA A 37 33.16 16.82 8.63
CA ALA A 37 33.97 17.44 9.65
C ALA A 37 35.42 17.08 9.29
N THR A 38 36.14 18.03 8.70
CA THR A 38 37.57 17.88 8.44
C THR A 38 38.36 17.59 9.72
N ASP A 39 37.79 17.98 10.88
CA ASP A 39 38.35 17.75 12.21
C ASP A 39 37.30 17.09 13.11
N GLU A 40 37.64 15.92 13.67
CA GLU A 40 36.80 15.19 14.62
C GLU A 40 36.49 16.01 15.88
N ARG A 41 37.38 16.93 16.27
CA ARG A 41 37.16 17.81 17.43
C ARG A 41 36.02 18.79 17.19
N VAL A 42 35.95 19.35 15.98
CA VAL A 42 34.86 20.26 15.59
C VAL A 42 33.53 19.51 15.53
N LEU A 43 33.54 18.26 15.06
CA LEU A 43 32.35 17.40 15.10
C LEU A 43 31.90 17.13 16.54
N ALA A 44 32.83 16.79 17.41
CA ALA A 44 32.55 16.52 18.82
C ALA A 44 31.94 17.75 19.51
N GLU A 45 32.56 18.92 19.35
CA GLU A 45 32.05 20.19 19.91
C GLU A 45 30.65 20.53 19.36
N PHE A 46 30.42 20.33 18.06
CA PHE A 46 29.10 20.53 17.47
C PHE A 46 28.05 19.58 18.04
N LEU A 47 28.38 18.29 18.20
CA LEU A 47 27.47 17.30 18.76
C LEU A 47 27.17 17.59 20.23
N GLU A 48 28.17 17.94 21.03
CA GLU A 48 27.98 18.35 22.42
C GLU A 48 27.06 19.58 22.53
N ALA A 49 27.24 20.57 21.66
CA ALA A 49 26.41 21.79 21.66
C ALA A 49 25.00 21.59 21.07
N SER A 50 24.83 20.64 20.14
CA SER A 50 23.61 20.52 19.33
C SER A 50 22.70 19.36 19.71
N LEU A 51 23.22 18.32 20.37
CA LEU A 51 22.42 17.17 20.78
C LEU A 51 21.52 17.52 21.97
N ARG A 52 20.32 18.01 21.66
CA ARG A 52 19.20 18.02 22.60
C ARG A 52 18.66 16.60 22.70
N VAL A 53 19.18 15.80 23.63
CA VAL A 53 18.66 14.45 23.90
C VAL A 53 17.22 14.59 24.44
N PRO A 54 16.19 14.16 23.69
CA PRO A 54 14.84 14.20 24.22
C PRO A 54 14.72 13.20 25.38
N ASP A 55 13.95 13.56 26.40
CA ASP A 55 13.56 12.59 27.42
C ASP A 55 12.65 11.53 26.76
N LEU A 56 13.18 10.32 26.61
CA LEU A 56 12.47 9.17 26.07
C LEU A 56 11.82 8.33 27.18
N SER A 57 11.73 8.85 28.40
CA SER A 57 11.00 8.20 29.46
C SER A 57 9.54 7.99 29.02
N LEU A 58 9.05 6.77 29.18
CA LEU A 58 7.64 6.50 28.95
C LEU A 58 6.84 7.37 29.92
N PRO A 59 5.81 8.10 29.47
CA PRO A 59 4.96 8.83 30.39
C PRO A 59 4.46 7.87 31.46
N PRO A 60 4.40 8.30 32.75
CA PRO A 60 3.97 7.45 33.84
C PRO A 60 2.66 6.80 33.43
N ARG A 61 2.56 5.47 33.56
CA ARG A 61 1.49 4.60 33.03
C ARG A 61 0.12 5.26 33.19
N LYS A 62 -0.24 6.16 32.28
CA LYS A 62 -1.60 6.56 32.06
C LYS A 62 -2.18 5.26 31.55
N CYS A 63 -3.06 4.65 32.32
CA CYS A 63 -3.88 3.56 31.83
C CYS A 63 -4.41 4.06 30.50
N PHE A 64 -3.83 3.59 29.40
CA PHE A 64 -4.43 3.77 28.10
C PHE A 64 -5.74 3.02 28.27
N ILE A 65 -6.80 3.79 28.49
CA ILE A 65 -8.16 3.29 28.46
C ILE A 65 -8.35 2.99 26.98
N PHE A 66 -7.86 1.82 26.57
CA PHE A 66 -8.30 1.24 25.33
C PHE A 66 -9.82 1.16 25.48
N PRO A 67 -10.59 1.66 24.50
CA PRO A 67 -12.01 1.36 24.49
C PRO A 67 -12.15 -0.15 24.69
N PRO A 68 -13.07 -0.61 25.56
CA PRO A 68 -13.26 -2.03 25.75
C PRO A 68 -13.38 -2.67 24.36
N PRO A 69 -12.71 -3.80 24.12
CA PRO A 69 -12.85 -4.48 22.84
C PRO A 69 -14.34 -4.57 22.55
N ALA A 70 -14.74 -4.13 21.36
CA ALA A 70 -16.15 -4.22 20.94
C ALA A 70 -16.65 -5.61 21.31
N PRO A 71 -17.88 -5.73 21.89
CA PRO A 71 -18.40 -7.02 22.34
C PRO A 71 -18.13 -8.01 21.23
N GLU A 72 -17.38 -9.06 21.56
CA GLU A 72 -16.86 -10.03 20.63
C GLU A 72 -17.96 -10.38 19.62
N ARG A 73 -17.96 -9.74 18.45
CA ARG A 73 -19.03 -9.96 17.46
C ARG A 73 -19.03 -11.44 17.16
N ASP A 74 -20.19 -12.07 17.33
CA ASP A 74 -20.43 -13.51 17.21
C ASP A 74 -19.63 -14.07 16.04
N GLY A 75 -18.42 -14.54 16.32
CA GLY A 75 -17.60 -15.14 15.29
C GLY A 75 -18.19 -16.50 15.00
N VAL A 76 -18.00 -16.96 13.78
CA VAL A 76 -18.56 -18.23 13.34
C VAL A 76 -17.80 -19.36 14.06
N PRO A 77 -18.47 -20.24 14.83
CA PRO A 77 -17.79 -21.30 15.54
C PRO A 77 -17.10 -22.26 14.56
N SER A 78 -15.82 -22.52 14.79
CA SER A 78 -15.00 -23.41 13.94
C SER A 78 -15.60 -24.81 13.86
N HIS A 79 -16.05 -25.36 14.99
CA HIS A 79 -16.70 -26.67 15.03
C HIS A 79 -17.98 -26.73 14.16
N ALA A 80 -18.72 -25.62 14.06
CA ALA A 80 -19.93 -25.56 13.26
C ALA A 80 -19.59 -25.59 11.76
N LEU A 81 -18.56 -24.84 11.35
CA LEU A 81 -18.03 -24.89 9.98
C LEU A 81 -17.48 -26.28 9.62
N ILE A 82 -16.75 -26.92 10.55
CA ILE A 82 -16.24 -28.29 10.34
C ILE A 82 -17.38 -29.30 10.25
N SER A 83 -18.47 -29.10 11.01
CA SER A 83 -19.65 -29.96 10.95
C SER A 83 -20.52 -29.76 9.70
N GLY A 84 -20.23 -28.74 8.88
CA GLY A 84 -21.07 -28.37 7.73
C GLY A 84 -22.41 -27.77 8.17
N ASP A 85 -22.42 -27.03 9.27
CA ASP A 85 -23.60 -26.28 9.72
C ASP A 85 -23.90 -25.17 8.72
N VAL A 86 -25.02 -25.31 8.01
CA VAL A 86 -25.47 -24.39 6.97
C VAL A 86 -25.65 -22.97 7.51
N ASP A 87 -26.12 -22.81 8.76
CA ASP A 87 -26.31 -21.49 9.35
C ASP A 87 -24.97 -20.83 9.70
N ALA A 88 -23.95 -21.63 10.05
CA ALA A 88 -22.60 -21.15 10.26
C ALA A 88 -21.94 -20.75 8.94
N GLU A 89 -22.06 -21.59 7.90
CA GLU A 89 -21.56 -21.30 6.56
C GLU A 89 -22.21 -20.05 5.97
N GLN A 90 -23.53 -19.92 6.05
CA GLN A 90 -24.25 -18.77 5.52
C GLN A 90 -23.85 -17.47 6.23
N ARG A 91 -23.64 -17.52 7.56
CA ARG A 91 -23.10 -16.37 8.31
C ARG A 91 -21.68 -16.02 7.90
N ALA A 92 -20.81 -17.02 7.68
CA ALA A 92 -19.45 -16.79 7.21
C ALA A 92 -19.44 -16.13 5.82
N ILE A 93 -20.25 -16.64 4.90
CA ILE A 93 -20.39 -16.10 3.53
C ILE A 93 -20.95 -14.68 3.57
N ALA A 94 -22.00 -14.42 4.36
CA ALA A 94 -22.59 -13.09 4.48
C ALA A 94 -21.59 -12.07 5.05
N ALA A 95 -20.86 -12.43 6.11
CA ALA A 95 -19.83 -11.58 6.69
C ALA A 95 -18.65 -11.35 5.71
N ALA A 96 -18.22 -12.37 4.99
CA ALA A 96 -17.19 -12.23 3.95
C ALA A 96 -17.66 -11.33 2.80
N ALA A 97 -18.92 -11.40 2.40
CA ALA A 97 -19.48 -10.54 1.36
C ALA A 97 -19.57 -9.07 1.81
N GLU A 98 -19.89 -8.82 3.08
CA GLU A 98 -20.01 -7.46 3.64
C GLU A 98 -18.65 -6.81 3.95
N PHE A 99 -17.73 -7.57 4.55
CA PHE A 99 -16.46 -7.04 5.09
C PHE A 99 -15.21 -7.53 4.36
N GLY A 100 -15.34 -8.45 3.41
CA GLY A 100 -14.21 -9.15 2.77
C GLY A 100 -13.58 -10.25 3.62
N ALA A 101 -14.00 -10.40 4.88
CA ALA A 101 -13.51 -11.41 5.81
C ALA A 101 -14.55 -11.68 6.90
N PHE A 102 -14.39 -12.81 7.59
CA PHE A 102 -15.18 -13.16 8.77
C PHE A 102 -14.25 -13.65 9.88
N ARG A 103 -14.72 -13.54 11.12
CA ARG A 103 -13.99 -14.03 12.29
C ARG A 103 -14.51 -15.42 12.65
N MET A 104 -13.59 -16.37 12.82
CA MET A 104 -13.90 -17.68 13.38
C MET A 104 -13.67 -17.68 14.89
N THR A 105 -14.52 -18.38 15.64
CA THR A 105 -14.38 -18.59 17.09
C THR A 105 -14.06 -20.06 17.37
N GLY A 106 -13.21 -20.31 18.37
CA GLY A 106 -12.73 -21.67 18.70
C GLY A 106 -11.28 -21.90 18.28
N ALA A 107 -10.68 -22.96 18.83
CA ALA A 107 -9.33 -23.37 18.47
C ALA A 107 -9.35 -24.05 17.10
N VAL A 108 -8.43 -23.66 16.23
CA VAL A 108 -8.15 -24.32 14.95
C VAL A 108 -6.65 -24.46 14.83
N GLU A 109 -6.18 -25.65 14.52
CA GLU A 109 -4.77 -25.90 14.33
C GLU A 109 -4.26 -25.15 13.09
N ALA A 110 -3.12 -24.47 13.20
CA ALA A 110 -2.57 -23.71 12.07
C ALA A 110 -2.32 -24.59 10.83
N ARG A 111 -2.01 -25.87 11.07
CA ARG A 111 -1.87 -26.87 10.00
C ARG A 111 -3.18 -27.09 9.25
N GLU A 112 -4.29 -27.21 9.96
CA GLU A 112 -5.61 -27.42 9.37
C GLU A 112 -6.04 -26.21 8.53
N VAL A 113 -5.82 -24.99 9.04
CA VAL A 113 -6.07 -23.76 8.28
C VAL A 113 -5.24 -23.74 6.99
N ARG A 114 -3.97 -24.11 7.08
CA ARG A 114 -3.09 -24.14 5.91
C ARG A 114 -3.55 -25.17 4.89
N GLU A 115 -3.87 -26.38 5.31
CA GLU A 115 -4.37 -27.44 4.43
C GLU A 115 -5.69 -27.03 3.76
N ALA A 116 -6.60 -26.39 4.50
CA ALA A 116 -7.85 -25.86 3.96
C ALA A 116 -7.61 -24.75 2.92
N VAL A 117 -6.69 -23.83 3.19
CA VAL A 117 -6.32 -22.76 2.23
C VAL A 117 -5.68 -23.33 0.98
N GLU A 118 -4.77 -24.30 1.09
CA GLU A 118 -4.15 -24.97 -0.05
C GLU A 118 -5.20 -25.72 -0.90
N ALA A 119 -6.11 -26.46 -0.26
CA ALA A 119 -7.19 -27.15 -0.95
C ALA A 119 -8.17 -26.19 -1.64
N ALA A 120 -8.50 -25.08 -0.98
CA ALA A 120 -9.37 -24.04 -1.54
C ALA A 120 -8.67 -23.20 -2.61
N SER A 121 -7.33 -23.13 -2.63
CA SER A 121 -6.58 -22.28 -3.56
C SER A 121 -6.89 -22.57 -5.03
N GLY A 122 -7.03 -23.85 -5.36
CA GLY A 122 -7.39 -24.31 -6.70
C GLY A 122 -8.85 -24.06 -7.09
N LEU A 123 -9.74 -23.79 -6.13
CA LEU A 123 -11.17 -23.60 -6.36
C LEU A 123 -11.59 -22.13 -6.28
N VAL A 124 -11.07 -21.42 -5.28
CA VAL A 124 -11.45 -20.04 -4.96
C VAL A 124 -10.50 -19.03 -5.60
N PHE A 125 -9.19 -19.31 -5.57
CA PHE A 125 -8.16 -18.39 -6.06
C PHE A 125 -7.64 -18.74 -7.46
N ALA A 126 -8.08 -19.86 -8.03
CA ALA A 126 -7.77 -20.21 -9.41
C ALA A 126 -8.54 -19.30 -10.37
N ALA A 127 -7.88 -18.26 -10.85
CA ALA A 127 -8.39 -17.49 -11.98
C ALA A 127 -8.38 -18.36 -13.26
N PRO A 128 -9.42 -18.28 -14.11
CA PRO A 128 -9.40 -18.86 -15.44
C PRO A 128 -8.16 -18.39 -16.21
N GLU A 129 -7.56 -19.26 -17.02
CA GLU A 129 -6.30 -18.99 -17.72
C GLU A 129 -6.42 -17.74 -18.61
N GLU A 130 -7.60 -17.48 -19.17
CA GLU A 130 -7.92 -16.30 -19.96
C GLU A 130 -7.81 -15.01 -19.14
N VAL A 131 -8.27 -15.05 -17.88
CA VAL A 131 -8.20 -13.94 -16.92
C VAL A 131 -6.75 -13.69 -16.53
N LYS A 132 -5.98 -14.76 -16.25
CA LYS A 132 -4.53 -14.66 -15.97
C LYS A 132 -3.79 -14.00 -17.13
N ARG A 133 -4.00 -14.49 -18.36
CA ARG A 133 -3.41 -13.91 -19.58
C ARG A 133 -3.84 -12.46 -19.79
N GLY A 134 -5.09 -12.12 -19.47
CA GLY A 134 -5.59 -10.76 -19.50
C GLY A 134 -4.83 -9.84 -18.54
N LEU A 135 -4.63 -10.30 -17.31
CA LEU A 135 -3.91 -9.60 -16.27
C LEU A 135 -2.42 -9.43 -16.61
N GLU A 136 -1.77 -10.47 -17.13
CA GLU A 136 -0.40 -10.41 -17.62
C GLU A 136 -0.23 -9.39 -18.76
N ARG A 137 -1.15 -9.38 -19.72
CA ARG A 137 -1.16 -8.36 -20.79
C ARG A 137 -1.34 -6.96 -20.21
N TRP A 138 -2.17 -6.80 -19.18
CA TRP A 138 -2.39 -5.53 -18.52
C TRP A 138 -1.12 -5.04 -17.79
N PHE A 139 -0.49 -5.91 -16.98
CA PHE A 139 0.78 -5.59 -16.30
C PHE A 139 1.88 -5.22 -17.29
N ARG A 140 2.04 -6.01 -18.36
CA ARG A 140 3.05 -5.71 -19.40
C ARG A 140 2.83 -4.34 -20.05
N ARG A 141 1.59 -3.96 -20.34
CA ARG A 141 1.29 -2.63 -20.89
C ARG A 141 1.61 -1.52 -19.90
N ARG A 142 1.27 -1.71 -18.62
CA ARG A 142 1.57 -0.75 -17.55
C ARG A 142 3.08 -0.52 -17.40
N ASP A 143 3.88 -1.58 -17.47
CA ASP A 143 5.34 -1.46 -17.36
C ASP A 143 5.99 -0.92 -18.65
N GLN A 144 5.29 -1.02 -19.79
CA GLN A 144 5.68 -0.50 -21.09
C GLN A 144 5.08 0.88 -21.40
N GLU A 145 4.83 1.73 -20.41
CA GLU A 145 4.77 3.18 -20.63
C GLU A 145 6.18 3.79 -20.42
N PRO A 146 7.16 3.61 -21.34
CA PRO A 146 8.35 4.44 -21.33
C PRO A 146 7.91 5.84 -21.75
N GLN A 147 8.32 6.83 -20.95
CA GLN A 147 8.13 8.25 -21.21
C GLN A 147 8.60 8.60 -22.63
N ARG A 148 7.67 8.62 -23.59
CA ARG A 148 7.90 9.01 -24.97
C ARG A 148 7.89 10.53 -25.05
N SER A 149 8.99 11.19 -24.73
CA SER A 149 9.21 12.57 -25.15
C SER A 149 10.41 12.64 -26.09
N SER A 150 10.06 12.47 -27.36
CA SER A 150 10.72 12.89 -28.59
C SER A 150 12.04 13.66 -28.45
N PHE A 151 13.14 12.99 -28.75
CA PHE A 151 14.31 13.66 -29.33
C PHE A 151 13.98 14.01 -30.78
N GLY A 152 13.49 15.23 -30.99
CA GLY A 152 13.33 15.81 -32.33
C GLY A 152 14.69 16.06 -32.95
N SER A 153 15.02 15.25 -33.96
CA SER A 153 16.11 15.51 -34.89
C SER A 153 15.70 16.67 -35.79
N GLY A 154 16.50 17.73 -35.84
CA GLY A 154 16.11 18.97 -36.50
C GLY A 154 17.29 19.84 -36.92
N ARG A 155 17.89 19.43 -38.05
CA ARG A 155 18.74 20.19 -38.98
C ARG A 155 20.15 20.60 -38.56
#